data_AF-A0A4Y9T743-F1
#
_entry.id   AF-A0A4Y9T743-F1
#
_cell.length_a   1.000
_cell.length_b   1.000
_cell.length_c   1.000
_cell.angle_alpha   90.00
_cell.angle_beta   90.00
_cell.angle_gamma   90.00
#
_symmetry.space_group_name_H-M   'P 1'
#
loop_
_entity.id
_entity.type
_entity.pdbx_description
1 polymer ?
#
loop_
_entity_poly.entity_id
_entity_poly.type
_entity_poly.pdbx_seq_one_letter_code
_entity_poly.pdbx_strand_id
1 'polypeptide(L)'
;IVFFLILALTSLFKGLIGFILPGLILLPHLLGEGRWKNHLNPRLCLAILVAGAFYMLPFLLSHRYGTPTYGESGLALVFRENVVRFFQPFDQFGPIYTYLLYLPVYTLPWAPCWILGLWVAVRSWKHTEPNVRWLIGGLGLLFLFFTASGSRRSYYVLPLVPFAQLLAAWWVTRRMTEREAAGKVSGPGWTKGIAGAAVFLWLILGVAYPWTNGGDGGVMQFTRDVRAEASKTAPWNEWRLVLVDVDNK
;
A
#
# COMPACT_ATOMS: atom_id res chain seq x y z
N ILE A 1 19.74 17.32 -1.57
CA ILE A 1 18.70 18.30 -1.18
C ILE A 1 17.35 17.92 -1.78
N VAL A 2 17.18 17.91 -3.12
CA VAL A 2 15.90 17.57 -3.79
C VAL A 2 15.25 16.29 -3.28
N PHE A 3 16.01 15.20 -3.16
CA PHE A 3 15.51 13.93 -2.60
C PHE A 3 14.85 14.10 -1.22
N PHE A 4 15.52 14.77 -0.28
CA PHE A 4 14.98 15.00 1.07
C PHE A 4 13.80 15.96 1.08
N LEU A 5 13.75 16.94 0.17
CA LEU A 5 12.58 17.81 0.00
C LEU A 5 11.34 17.01 -0.45
N ILE A 6 11.51 16.06 -1.37
CA ILE A 6 10.43 15.15 -1.79
C ILE A 6 9.97 14.29 -0.61
N LEU A 7 10.89 13.76 0.21
CA LEU A 7 10.52 13.01 1.41
C LEU A 7 9.77 13.87 2.44
N ALA A 8 10.18 15.12 2.64
CA ALA A 8 9.49 16.06 3.50
C ALA A 8 8.08 16.38 2.99
N LEU A 9 7.94 16.66 1.69
CA LEU A 9 6.66 16.94 1.05
C LEU A 9 5.70 15.76 1.13
N THR A 10 6.16 14.55 0.80
CA THR A 10 5.34 13.33 0.92
C THR A 10 4.95 13.05 2.38
N SER A 11 5.82 13.38 3.33
CA SER A 11 5.52 13.25 4.76
C SER A 11 4.48 14.27 5.25
N LEU A 12 4.41 15.45 4.64
CA LEU A 12 3.33 16.41 4.89
C LEU A 12 1.97 15.92 4.36
N PHE A 13 1.96 15.16 3.26
CA PHE A 13 0.71 14.64 2.68
C PHE A 13 0.16 13.40 3.39
N LYS A 14 1.03 12.51 3.87
CA LYS A 14 0.58 11.19 4.38
C LYS A 14 1.16 10.82 5.75
N GLY A 15 1.86 11.74 6.42
CA GLY A 15 2.56 11.48 7.67
C GLY A 15 3.95 10.88 7.47
N LEU A 16 4.61 10.53 8.57
CA LEU A 16 6.01 10.09 8.63
C LEU A 16 6.32 8.87 7.75
N ILE A 17 5.30 8.11 7.35
CA ILE A 17 5.44 6.98 6.44
C ILE A 17 6.06 7.38 5.08
N GLY A 18 5.84 8.62 4.62
CA GLY A 18 6.45 9.16 3.39
C GLY A 18 7.99 9.18 3.44
N PHE A 19 8.57 9.34 4.63
CA PHE A 19 10.01 9.25 4.87
C PHE A 19 10.46 7.82 5.19
N ILE A 20 9.68 7.10 6.01
CA ILE A 20 10.05 5.77 6.51
C ILE A 20 10.15 4.76 5.37
N LEU A 21 9.17 4.69 4.46
CA LEU A 21 9.18 3.64 3.42
C LEU A 21 10.38 3.75 2.47
N PRO A 22 10.70 4.94 1.89
CA PRO A 22 11.89 5.07 1.05
C PRO A 22 13.18 4.81 1.83
N GLY A 23 13.27 5.27 3.09
CA GLY A 23 14.43 5.00 3.94
C GLY A 23 14.63 3.50 4.18
N LEU A 24 13.52 2.79 4.45
CA LEU A 24 13.51 1.35 4.68
C LEU A 24 13.97 0.59 3.42
N ILE A 25 13.46 0.95 2.24
CA ILE A 25 13.83 0.36 0.95
C ILE A 25 15.32 0.59 0.62
N LEU A 26 15.85 1.77 0.96
CA LEU A 26 17.26 2.11 0.73
C LEU A 26 18.22 1.46 1.73
N LEU A 27 17.73 1.09 2.91
CA LEU A 27 18.56 0.61 4.02
C LEU A 27 19.42 -0.62 3.66
N PRO A 28 18.90 -1.69 3.02
CA PRO A 28 19.73 -2.80 2.56
C PRO A 28 20.83 -2.38 1.57
N HIS A 29 20.55 -1.38 0.72
CA HIS A 29 21.52 -0.88 -0.25
C HIS A 29 22.61 -0.02 0.41
N LEU A 30 22.26 0.79 1.40
CA LEU A 30 23.20 1.64 2.14
C LEU A 30 24.11 0.83 3.07
N LEU A 31 23.56 -0.19 3.72
CA LEU A 31 24.32 -1.09 4.59
C LEU A 31 25.18 -2.07 3.78
N GLY A 32 24.70 -2.48 2.60
CA GLY A 32 25.46 -3.30 1.65
C GLY A 32 26.78 -2.64 1.28
N GLU A 33 27.87 -3.40 1.33
CA GLU A 33 29.23 -2.97 0.95
C GLU A 33 29.73 -1.73 1.73
N GLY A 34 29.09 -1.35 2.84
CA GLY A 34 29.48 -0.18 3.64
C GLY A 34 29.26 1.18 2.95
N ARG A 35 28.37 1.23 1.94
CA ARG A 35 28.12 2.44 1.11
C ARG A 35 27.65 3.66 1.91
N TRP A 36 27.02 3.46 3.07
CA TRP A 36 26.61 4.53 3.99
C TRP A 36 27.74 5.49 4.35
N LYS A 37 28.99 5.02 4.41
CA LYS A 37 30.18 5.84 4.68
C LYS A 37 30.39 6.93 3.63
N ASN A 38 30.04 6.65 2.37
CA ASN A 38 30.15 7.62 1.27
C ASN A 38 29.04 8.69 1.34
N HIS A 39 27.93 8.38 2.00
CA HIS A 39 26.78 9.27 2.13
C HIS A 39 26.78 10.09 3.41
N LEU A 40 27.52 9.69 4.45
CA LEU A 40 27.75 10.48 5.66
C LEU A 40 28.72 11.63 5.40
N ASN A 41 28.20 12.71 4.85
CA ASN A 41 28.96 13.92 4.57
C ASN A 41 28.17 15.17 5.02
N PRO A 42 28.81 16.35 5.12
CA PRO A 42 28.12 17.58 5.50
C PRO A 42 26.95 17.95 4.58
N ARG A 43 26.96 17.51 3.32
CA ARG A 43 25.86 17.74 2.37
C ARG A 43 24.61 16.97 2.77
N LEU A 44 24.74 15.79 3.36
CA LEU A 44 23.62 15.05 3.95
C LEU A 44 23.02 15.84 5.11
N CYS A 45 23.85 16.34 6.03
CA CYS A 45 23.38 17.16 7.16
C CYS A 45 22.65 18.41 6.67
N LEU A 46 23.20 19.12 5.68
CA LEU A 46 22.54 20.28 5.07
C LEU A 46 21.21 19.90 4.42
N ALA A 47 21.16 18.77 3.70
CA ALA A 47 19.92 18.31 3.07
C ALA A 47 18.83 17.94 4.08
N ILE A 48 19.19 17.28 5.19
CA ILE A 48 18.28 16.97 6.29
C ILE A 48 17.80 18.26 6.96
N LEU A 49 18.70 19.21 7.22
CA LEU A 49 18.35 20.49 7.85
C LEU A 49 17.37 21.28 6.99
N VAL A 50 17.66 21.44 5.69
CA VAL A 50 16.79 22.15 4.75
C VAL A 50 15.42 21.48 4.63
N ALA A 51 15.39 20.14 4.52
CA ALA A 51 14.13 19.40 4.44
C ALA A 51 13.34 19.41 5.76
N GLY A 52 14.03 19.35 6.90
CA GLY A 52 13.43 19.47 8.22
C GLY A 52 12.82 20.86 8.43
N ALA A 53 13.52 21.92 8.03
CA ALA A 53 12.97 23.28 8.06
C ALA A 53 11.73 23.41 7.16
N PHE A 54 11.79 22.84 5.95
CA PHE A 54 10.64 22.81 5.02
C PHE A 54 9.44 22.04 5.61
N TYR A 55 9.69 20.88 6.23
CA TYR A 55 8.65 20.09 6.90
C TYR A 55 8.03 20.84 8.09
N MET A 56 8.85 21.53 8.88
CA MET A 56 8.37 22.26 10.07
C MET A 56 7.61 23.54 9.73
N LEU A 57 7.84 24.12 8.55
CA LEU A 57 7.24 25.39 8.12
C LEU A 57 5.71 25.48 8.32
N PRO A 58 4.88 24.54 7.84
CA PRO A 58 3.42 24.60 8.04
C PRO A 58 3.01 24.53 9.51
N PHE A 59 3.72 23.76 10.34
CA PHE A 59 3.43 23.67 11.78
C PHE A 59 3.77 24.97 12.51
N LEU A 60 4.89 25.60 12.15
CA LEU A 60 5.29 26.90 12.71
C LEU A 60 4.30 28.01 12.29
N LEU A 61 3.87 28.02 11.03
CA LEU A 61 2.86 28.96 10.55
C LEU A 61 1.50 28.74 11.23
N SER A 62 1.07 27.49 11.38
CA SER A 62 -0.16 27.14 12.10
C SER A 62 -0.08 27.54 13.58
N HIS A 63 1.07 27.37 14.23
CA HIS A 63 1.24 27.81 15.61
C HIS A 63 1.22 29.35 15.77
N ARG A 64 1.77 30.08 14.78
CA ARG A 64 1.86 31.55 14.80
C ARG A 64 0.57 32.25 14.39
N TYR A 65 -0.16 31.70 13.43
CA TYR A 65 -1.30 32.33 12.77
C TYR A 65 -2.60 31.54 12.89
N GLY A 66 -2.58 30.38 13.54
CA GLY A 66 -3.75 29.53 13.75
C GLY A 66 -4.76 30.12 14.73
N THR A 67 -5.99 29.64 14.67
CA THR A 67 -7.07 30.09 15.56
C THR A 67 -6.82 29.62 16.99
N PRO A 68 -6.88 30.51 18.01
CA PRO A 68 -6.61 30.15 19.40
C PRO A 68 -7.62 29.15 20.01
N THR A 69 -8.75 28.92 19.34
CA THR A 69 -9.75 27.90 19.70
C THR A 69 -9.44 26.49 19.20
N TYR A 70 -8.42 26.32 18.33
CA TYR A 70 -7.96 25.00 17.90
C TYR A 70 -7.07 24.39 19.00
N GLY A 71 -7.65 23.56 19.87
CA GLY A 71 -6.94 22.95 21.00
C GLY A 71 -5.99 21.80 20.64
N GLU A 72 -6.00 21.33 19.40
CA GLU A 72 -5.19 20.20 18.94
C GLU A 72 -3.88 20.67 18.30
N SER A 73 -2.76 20.12 18.77
CA SER A 73 -1.44 20.38 18.19
C SER A 73 -1.23 19.54 16.94
N GLY A 74 -0.96 20.18 15.80
CA GLY A 74 -0.69 19.46 14.55
C GLY A 74 0.48 18.48 14.65
N LEU A 75 1.52 18.81 15.43
CA LEU A 75 2.64 17.87 15.69
C LEU A 75 2.21 16.72 16.60
N ALA A 76 1.37 16.97 17.60
CA ALA A 76 0.81 15.92 18.44
C ALA A 76 -0.06 14.97 17.62
N LEU A 77 -0.85 15.50 16.67
CA LEU A 77 -1.63 14.70 15.73
C LEU A 77 -0.74 13.83 14.85
N VAL A 78 0.33 14.39 14.27
CA VAL A 78 1.32 13.60 13.49
C VAL A 78 1.90 12.46 14.34
N PHE A 79 2.29 12.75 15.59
CA PHE A 79 2.85 11.74 16.49
C PHE A 79 1.83 10.65 16.83
N ARG A 80 0.60 11.05 17.18
CA ARG A 80 -0.49 10.12 17.50
C ARG A 80 -0.83 9.22 16.31
N GLU A 81 -1.00 9.79 15.12
CA GLU A 81 -1.42 9.05 13.92
C GLU A 81 -0.32 8.18 13.30
N ASN A 82 0.96 8.48 13.54
CA ASN A 82 2.06 7.72 12.93
C ASN A 82 2.78 6.81 13.93
N VAL A 83 3.09 7.31 15.12
CA VAL A 83 3.90 6.56 16.11
C VAL A 83 2.99 5.80 17.04
N VAL A 84 2.08 6.49 17.73
CA VAL A 84 1.17 5.83 18.69
C VAL A 84 0.32 4.79 17.97
N ARG A 85 -0.27 5.14 16.83
CA ARG A 85 -1.09 4.21 16.02
C ARG A 85 -0.35 2.96 15.54
N PHE A 86 0.97 3.07 15.29
CA PHE A 86 1.78 1.93 14.86
C PHE A 86 1.95 0.90 15.97
N PHE A 87 2.19 1.35 17.21
CA PHE A 87 2.45 0.47 18.37
C PHE A 87 1.20 0.13 19.19
N GLN A 88 0.27 1.08 19.31
CA GLN A 88 -0.97 1.00 20.07
C GLN A 88 -2.15 1.34 19.15
N PRO A 89 -2.61 0.37 18.34
CA PRO A 89 -3.75 0.58 17.46
C PRO A 89 -5.01 0.84 18.29
N PHE A 90 -5.65 1.96 18.01
CA PHE A 90 -6.95 2.34 18.56
C PHE A 90 -8.09 2.08 17.56
N ASP A 91 -7.76 1.72 16.31
CA ASP A 91 -8.68 1.44 15.22
C ASP A 91 -8.14 0.33 14.28
N GLN A 92 -9.06 -0.40 13.63
CA GLN A 92 -8.80 -1.40 12.59
C GLN A 92 -7.83 -2.55 12.93
N PHE A 93 -8.28 -3.47 13.79
CA PHE A 93 -7.56 -4.71 14.08
C PHE A 93 -7.69 -5.70 12.92
N GLY A 94 -6.73 -5.68 11.99
CA GLY A 94 -6.57 -6.72 10.98
C GLY A 94 -5.76 -7.91 11.52
N PRO A 95 -6.03 -9.16 11.11
CA PRO A 95 -5.19 -10.30 11.45
C PRO A 95 -3.77 -10.17 10.88
N ILE A 96 -2.78 -10.87 11.44
CA ILE A 96 -1.39 -10.77 10.99
C ILE A 96 -1.19 -11.17 9.52
N TYR A 97 -2.05 -12.05 8.99
CA TYR A 97 -2.04 -12.49 7.60
C TYR A 97 -2.77 -11.56 6.62
N THR A 98 -3.23 -10.37 7.06
CA THR A 98 -3.96 -9.39 6.23
C THR A 98 -3.24 -9.14 4.90
N TYR A 99 -1.96 -8.79 4.93
CA TYR A 99 -1.22 -8.46 3.71
C TYR A 99 -0.83 -9.68 2.88
N LEU A 100 -0.76 -10.87 3.49
CA LEU A 100 -0.54 -12.12 2.76
C LEU A 100 -1.74 -12.42 1.83
N LEU A 101 -2.95 -12.05 2.25
CA LEU A 101 -4.16 -12.20 1.44
C LEU A 101 -4.34 -11.04 0.46
N TYR A 102 -4.22 -9.79 0.92
CA TYR A 102 -4.50 -8.64 0.06
C TYR A 102 -3.43 -8.41 -1.01
N LEU A 103 -2.15 -8.72 -0.76
CA LEU A 103 -1.13 -8.49 -1.80
C LEU A 103 -1.41 -9.30 -3.08
N PRO A 104 -1.69 -10.62 -3.03
CA PRO A 104 -2.15 -11.37 -4.19
C PRO A 104 -3.42 -10.78 -4.82
N VAL A 105 -4.43 -10.45 -4.01
CA VAL A 105 -5.72 -9.92 -4.53
C VAL A 105 -5.52 -8.63 -5.31
N TYR A 106 -4.75 -7.67 -4.78
CA TYR A 106 -4.46 -6.39 -5.43
C TYR A 106 -3.51 -6.52 -6.64
N THR A 107 -2.89 -7.68 -6.84
CA THR A 107 -1.96 -7.93 -7.94
C THR A 107 -2.53 -8.87 -9.00
N LEU A 108 -3.76 -9.38 -8.82
CA LEU A 108 -4.45 -10.15 -9.86
C LEU A 108 -4.61 -9.31 -11.15
N PRO A 109 -4.53 -9.93 -12.35
CA PRO A 109 -4.31 -11.37 -12.61
C PRO A 109 -2.84 -11.82 -12.49
N TRP A 110 -1.91 -10.90 -12.24
CA TRP A 110 -0.46 -11.15 -12.26
C TRP A 110 0.09 -11.83 -11.00
N ALA A 111 -0.77 -12.08 -10.00
CA ALA A 111 -0.38 -12.69 -8.75
C ALA A 111 0.41 -14.01 -8.90
N PRO A 112 -0.02 -14.97 -9.75
CA PRO A 112 0.73 -16.20 -9.95
C PRO A 112 2.15 -15.95 -10.49
N CYS A 113 2.33 -14.94 -11.36
CA CYS A 113 3.63 -14.64 -11.97
C CYS A 113 4.65 -14.18 -10.94
N TRP A 114 4.30 -13.27 -10.04
CA TRP A 114 5.26 -12.81 -9.02
C TRP A 114 5.46 -13.83 -7.90
N ILE A 115 4.45 -14.65 -7.57
CA ILE A 115 4.60 -15.75 -6.61
C ILE A 115 5.58 -16.79 -7.14
N LEU A 116 5.44 -17.19 -8.41
CA LEU A 116 6.39 -18.09 -9.07
C LEU A 116 7.77 -17.44 -9.20
N GLY A 117 7.82 -16.15 -9.56
CA GLY A 117 9.06 -15.37 -9.60
C GLY A 117 9.80 -15.37 -8.27
N LEU A 118 9.08 -15.11 -7.18
CA LEU A 118 9.62 -15.16 -5.82
C LEU A 118 10.15 -16.55 -5.48
N TRP A 119 9.36 -17.59 -5.73
CA TRP A 119 9.75 -18.97 -5.45
C TRP A 119 11.02 -19.38 -6.20
N VAL A 120 11.10 -19.09 -7.51
CA VAL A 120 12.30 -19.36 -8.32
C VAL A 120 13.49 -18.57 -7.79
N ALA A 121 13.34 -17.26 -7.59
CA ALA A 121 14.43 -16.39 -7.15
C ALA A 121 15.00 -16.77 -5.78
N VAL A 122 14.15 -17.22 -4.85
CA VAL A 122 14.56 -17.72 -3.53
C VAL A 122 15.26 -19.07 -3.65
N ARG A 123 14.74 -20.00 -4.47
CA ARG A 123 15.35 -21.33 -4.66
C ARG A 123 16.72 -21.24 -5.35
N SER A 124 16.91 -20.27 -6.24
CA SER A 124 18.18 -20.02 -6.94
C SER A 124 18.91 -18.78 -6.43
N TRP A 125 18.79 -18.43 -5.14
CA TRP A 125 19.25 -17.14 -4.58
C TRP A 125 20.67 -16.74 -5.01
N LYS A 126 21.63 -17.69 -4.98
CA LYS A 126 23.04 -17.44 -5.37
C LYS A 126 23.24 -17.05 -6.84
N HIS A 127 22.32 -17.46 -7.72
CA HIS A 127 22.34 -17.14 -9.16
C HIS A 127 21.39 -16.00 -9.52
N THR A 128 20.52 -15.57 -8.60
CA THR A 128 19.61 -14.44 -8.78
C THR A 128 20.39 -13.14 -8.87
N GLU A 129 20.02 -12.27 -9.81
CA GLU A 129 20.67 -10.97 -10.04
C GLU A 129 20.60 -10.06 -8.78
N PRO A 130 21.62 -9.24 -8.49
CA PRO A 130 21.62 -8.35 -7.32
C PRO A 130 20.41 -7.42 -7.24
N ASN A 131 19.95 -6.87 -8.37
CA ASN A 131 18.79 -5.98 -8.43
C ASN A 131 17.49 -6.69 -8.03
N VAL A 132 17.33 -7.96 -8.42
CA VAL A 132 16.16 -8.78 -8.06
C VAL A 132 16.22 -9.17 -6.58
N ARG A 133 17.41 -9.46 -6.05
CA ARG A 133 17.59 -9.68 -4.60
C ARG A 133 17.21 -8.44 -3.80
N TRP A 134 17.61 -7.25 -4.27
CA TRP A 134 17.22 -5.98 -3.66
C TRP A 134 15.71 -5.76 -3.74
N LEU A 135 15.08 -6.07 -4.88
CA LEU A 135 13.63 -6.00 -5.07
C LEU A 135 12.88 -6.90 -4.06
N ILE A 136 13.33 -8.14 -3.90
CA ILE A 136 12.77 -9.11 -2.94
C ILE A 136 13.00 -8.64 -1.50
N GLY A 137 14.20 -8.13 -1.20
CA GLY A 137 14.54 -7.54 0.09
C GLY A 137 13.64 -6.35 0.43
N GLY A 138 13.44 -5.43 -0.52
CA GLY A 138 12.54 -4.28 -0.37
C GLY A 138 11.09 -4.70 -0.17
N LEU A 139 10.59 -5.63 -0.99
CA LEU A 139 9.24 -6.20 -0.85
C LEU A 139 9.06 -6.84 0.54
N GLY A 140 10.00 -7.69 0.96
CA GLY A 140 9.95 -8.36 2.25
C GLY A 140 10.04 -7.38 3.42
N LEU A 141 10.91 -6.38 3.34
CA LEU A 141 11.09 -5.40 4.41
C LEU A 141 9.86 -4.49 4.56
N LEU A 142 9.28 -4.02 3.45
CA LEU A 142 8.00 -3.31 3.47
C LEU A 142 6.88 -4.21 4.03
N PHE A 143 6.78 -5.45 3.56
CA PHE A 143 5.79 -6.41 4.05
C PHE A 143 5.90 -6.63 5.55
N LEU A 144 7.10 -6.83 6.07
CA LEU A 144 7.35 -6.98 7.50
C LEU A 144 7.00 -5.72 8.27
N PHE A 145 7.38 -4.53 7.77
CA PHE A 145 7.06 -3.25 8.40
C PHE A 145 5.55 -3.04 8.55
N PHE A 146 4.78 -3.25 7.47
CA PHE A 146 3.33 -3.12 7.53
C PHE A 146 2.68 -4.21 8.38
N THR A 147 3.18 -5.45 8.33
CA THR A 147 2.67 -6.55 9.15
C THR A 147 2.91 -6.30 10.65
N ALA A 148 4.04 -5.68 11.00
CA ALA A 148 4.39 -5.29 12.35
C ALA A 148 3.53 -4.14 12.90
N SER A 149 2.97 -3.28 12.04
CA SER A 149 2.02 -2.24 12.43
C SER A 149 0.79 -2.85 13.10
N GLY A 150 0.41 -2.32 14.26
CA GLY A 150 -0.80 -2.71 14.97
C GLY A 150 -2.08 -2.36 14.21
N SER A 151 -2.12 -1.18 13.56
CA SER A 151 -3.25 -0.77 12.72
C SER A 151 -3.04 -1.31 11.30
N ARG A 152 -3.98 -2.11 10.81
CA ARG A 152 -3.87 -2.82 9.53
C ARG A 152 -5.10 -2.57 8.66
N ARG A 153 -4.95 -1.68 7.68
CA ARG A 153 -5.96 -1.41 6.66
C ARG A 153 -5.59 -2.12 5.36
N SER A 154 -6.59 -2.63 4.63
CA SER A 154 -6.38 -3.41 3.39
C SER A 154 -5.51 -2.66 2.36
N TYR A 155 -5.73 -1.36 2.21
CA TYR A 155 -5.01 -0.52 1.24
C TYR A 155 -3.58 -0.13 1.64
N TYR A 156 -3.11 -0.45 2.85
CA TYR A 156 -1.70 -0.26 3.20
C TYR A 156 -0.76 -1.19 2.41
N VAL A 157 -1.31 -2.17 1.69
CA VAL A 157 -0.56 -3.03 0.77
C VAL A 157 -0.09 -2.32 -0.50
N LEU A 158 -0.66 -1.15 -0.84
CA LEU A 158 -0.40 -0.48 -2.12
C LEU A 158 1.09 -0.20 -2.41
N PRO A 159 1.93 0.20 -1.44
CA PRO A 159 3.37 0.40 -1.70
C PRO A 159 4.13 -0.88 -2.07
N LEU A 160 3.60 -2.07 -1.75
CA LEU A 160 4.22 -3.35 -2.11
C LEU A 160 3.88 -3.79 -3.54
N VAL A 161 2.73 -3.35 -4.06
CA VAL A 161 2.24 -3.69 -5.41
C VAL A 161 3.29 -3.47 -6.49
N PRO A 162 3.96 -2.31 -6.62
CA PRO A 162 4.97 -2.11 -7.66
C PRO A 162 6.14 -3.10 -7.56
N PHE A 163 6.56 -3.49 -6.35
CA PHE A 163 7.63 -4.47 -6.15
C PHE A 163 7.20 -5.86 -6.62
N ALA A 164 5.98 -6.28 -6.28
CA ALA A 164 5.41 -7.52 -6.74
C ALA A 164 5.28 -7.54 -8.28
N GLN A 165 4.80 -6.46 -8.90
CA GLN A 165 4.65 -6.38 -10.36
C GLN A 165 6.01 -6.40 -11.08
N LEU A 166 7.04 -5.74 -10.54
CA LEU A 166 8.39 -5.83 -11.10
C LEU A 166 8.97 -7.25 -10.98
N LEU A 167 8.65 -7.98 -9.91
CA LEU A 167 9.07 -9.37 -9.73
C LEU A 167 8.34 -10.32 -10.70
N ALA A 168 7.04 -10.09 -10.93
CA ALA A 168 6.31 -10.75 -12.01
C ALA A 168 6.98 -10.48 -13.36
N ALA A 169 7.21 -9.21 -13.71
CA ALA A 169 7.83 -8.83 -14.98
C ALA A 169 9.20 -9.51 -15.18
N TRP A 170 10.04 -9.54 -14.15
CA TRP A 170 11.32 -10.24 -14.19
C TRP A 170 11.15 -11.73 -14.52
N TRP A 171 10.25 -12.43 -13.82
CA TRP A 171 10.05 -13.86 -14.04
C TRP A 171 9.52 -14.16 -15.44
N VAL A 172 8.57 -13.34 -15.91
CA VAL A 172 7.96 -13.47 -17.24
C VAL A 172 8.99 -13.28 -18.34
N THR A 173 9.74 -12.17 -18.30
CA THR A 173 10.76 -11.86 -19.31
C THR A 173 11.83 -12.95 -19.34
N ARG A 174 12.32 -13.38 -18.17
CA ARG A 174 13.28 -14.49 -18.08
C ARG A 174 12.74 -15.76 -18.74
N ARG A 175 11.47 -16.10 -18.48
CA ARG A 175 10.84 -17.30 -19.04
C ARG A 175 10.66 -17.21 -20.55
N MET A 176 10.36 -16.03 -21.08
CA MET A 176 10.28 -15.79 -22.52
C MET A 176 11.65 -16.00 -23.17
N THR A 177 12.71 -15.40 -22.63
CA THR A 177 14.08 -15.56 -23.14
C THR A 177 14.56 -17.01 -23.09
N GLU A 178 14.30 -17.74 -22.01
CA GLU A 178 14.64 -19.18 -21.91
C GLU A 178 13.92 -20.03 -22.97
N ARG A 179 12.67 -19.68 -23.31
CA ARG A 179 11.89 -20.40 -24.34
C ARG A 179 12.39 -20.09 -25.74
N GLU A 180 12.71 -18.82 -26.01
CA GLU A 180 13.32 -18.38 -27.28
C GLU A 180 14.66 -19.09 -27.50
N ALA A 181 15.53 -19.12 -26.47
CA ALA A 181 16.80 -19.84 -26.52
C ALA A 181 16.63 -21.35 -26.76
N ALA A 182 15.53 -21.94 -26.30
CA ALA A 182 15.17 -23.34 -26.56
C ALA A 182 14.51 -23.58 -27.93
N GLY A 183 14.46 -22.58 -28.82
CA GLY A 183 13.82 -22.66 -30.13
C GLY A 183 12.28 -22.73 -30.07
N LYS A 184 11.69 -22.54 -28.88
CA LYS A 184 10.24 -22.56 -28.68
C LYS A 184 9.71 -21.13 -28.82
N VAL A 185 9.36 -20.74 -30.04
CA VAL A 185 8.69 -19.45 -30.30
C VAL A 185 7.53 -19.28 -29.33
N SER A 186 7.47 -18.15 -28.63
CA SER A 186 6.33 -17.85 -27.76
C SER A 186 5.09 -17.66 -28.64
N GLY A 187 4.33 -18.73 -28.83
CA GLY A 187 3.04 -18.65 -29.51
C GLY A 187 2.07 -17.74 -28.73
N PRO A 188 0.92 -17.38 -29.32
CA PRO A 188 -0.09 -16.49 -28.70
C PRO A 188 -0.76 -17.09 -27.44
N GLY A 189 -0.29 -18.23 -26.92
CA GLY A 189 -0.85 -18.86 -25.71
C GLY A 189 -0.70 -17.98 -24.47
N TRP A 190 0.39 -17.22 -24.35
CA TRP A 190 0.61 -16.32 -23.21
C TRP A 190 -0.37 -15.15 -23.23
N THR A 191 -0.53 -14.51 -24.40
CA THR A 191 -1.48 -13.41 -24.59
C THR A 191 -2.93 -13.87 -24.44
N LYS A 192 -3.28 -15.05 -24.97
CA LYS A 192 -4.60 -15.67 -24.76
C LYS A 192 -4.86 -16.02 -23.30
N GLY A 193 -3.86 -16.53 -22.57
CA GLY A 193 -3.97 -16.85 -21.15
C GLY A 193 -4.23 -15.61 -20.30
N ILE A 194 -3.47 -14.54 -20.53
CA ILE A 194 -3.68 -13.25 -19.84
C ILE A 194 -5.04 -12.67 -20.18
N ALA A 195 -5.41 -12.63 -21.47
CA ALA A 195 -6.70 -12.12 -21.90
C ALA A 195 -7.86 -12.92 -21.28
N GLY A 196 -7.75 -14.25 -21.26
CA GLY A 196 -8.71 -15.13 -20.61
C GLY A 196 -8.84 -14.86 -19.11
N ALA A 197 -7.72 -14.74 -18.39
CA ALA A 197 -7.71 -14.41 -16.96
C ALA A 197 -8.32 -13.01 -16.68
N ALA A 198 -8.00 -12.01 -17.51
CA ALA A 198 -8.56 -10.67 -17.38
C ALA A 198 -10.08 -10.65 -17.62
N VAL A 199 -10.55 -11.32 -18.67
CA VAL A 199 -11.99 -11.46 -18.96
C VAL A 199 -12.70 -12.20 -17.82
N PHE A 200 -12.10 -13.28 -17.31
CA PHE A 200 -12.66 -14.04 -16.19
C PHE A 200 -12.78 -13.18 -14.93
N LEU A 201 -11.74 -12.42 -14.58
CA LEU A 201 -11.79 -11.50 -13.44
C LEU A 201 -12.81 -10.39 -13.65
N TRP A 202 -12.92 -9.85 -14.86
CA TRP A 202 -13.92 -8.85 -15.20
C TRP A 202 -15.34 -9.39 -15.03
N LEU A 203 -15.61 -10.62 -15.46
CA LEU A 203 -16.91 -11.27 -15.24
C LEU A 203 -17.19 -11.49 -13.75
N ILE A 204 -16.20 -11.93 -12.97
CA ILE A 204 -16.39 -12.14 -11.52
C ILE A 204 -16.64 -10.82 -10.80
N LEU A 205 -15.74 -9.84 -10.97
CA LEU A 205 -15.75 -8.60 -10.19
C LEU A 205 -16.76 -7.59 -10.73
N GLY A 206 -17.01 -7.58 -12.03
CA GLY A 206 -17.90 -6.63 -12.71
C GLY A 206 -19.33 -7.13 -12.88
N VAL A 207 -19.56 -8.46 -12.90
CA VAL A 207 -20.90 -9.03 -13.10
C VAL A 207 -21.33 -9.87 -11.91
N ALA A 208 -20.61 -10.94 -11.57
CA ALA A 208 -21.06 -11.89 -10.55
C ALA A 208 -21.11 -11.27 -9.14
N TYR A 209 -20.08 -10.53 -8.73
CA TYR A 209 -20.02 -9.90 -7.41
C TYR A 209 -21.10 -8.80 -7.25
N PRO A 210 -21.30 -7.87 -8.20
CA PRO A 210 -22.40 -6.92 -8.14
C PRO A 210 -23.77 -7.59 -8.21
N TRP A 211 -23.94 -8.64 -9.02
CA TRP A 211 -25.22 -9.35 -9.15
C TRP A 211 -25.60 -10.10 -7.87
N THR A 212 -24.65 -10.82 -7.25
CA THR A 212 -24.87 -11.51 -5.97
C THR A 212 -25.14 -10.54 -4.82
N ASN A 213 -24.50 -9.37 -4.81
CA ASN A 213 -24.76 -8.32 -3.81
C ASN A 213 -25.94 -7.40 -4.16
N GLY A 214 -26.45 -7.48 -5.39
CA GLY A 214 -27.55 -6.67 -5.92
C GLY A 214 -28.91 -7.38 -5.96
N GLY A 215 -28.92 -8.71 -5.81
CA GLY A 215 -30.15 -9.51 -5.68
C GLY A 215 -30.86 -9.32 -4.33
N ASP A 216 -31.78 -10.22 -4.02
CA ASP A 216 -32.71 -10.15 -2.87
C ASP A 216 -32.05 -10.24 -1.47
N GLY A 217 -30.72 -10.11 -1.37
CA GLY A 217 -29.97 -10.36 -0.13
C GLY A 217 -28.77 -9.43 0.14
N GLY A 218 -28.75 -8.21 -0.40
CA GLY A 218 -27.62 -7.28 -0.22
C GLY A 218 -27.99 -5.90 0.36
N VAL A 219 -27.05 -4.94 0.27
CA VAL A 219 -27.21 -3.55 0.78
C VAL A 219 -28.47 -2.87 0.23
N MET A 220 -28.85 -3.20 -1.01
CA MET A 220 -30.07 -2.70 -1.63
C MET A 220 -31.35 -3.26 -0.97
N GLN A 221 -31.34 -4.55 -0.59
CA GLN A 221 -32.44 -5.13 0.19
C GLN A 221 -32.51 -4.53 1.59
N PHE A 222 -31.38 -4.42 2.29
CA PHE A 222 -31.31 -3.75 3.58
C PHE A 222 -31.87 -2.32 3.53
N THR A 223 -31.54 -1.56 2.47
CA THR A 223 -32.08 -0.21 2.28
C THR A 223 -33.60 -0.23 2.08
N ARG A 224 -34.12 -1.20 1.31
CA ARG A 224 -35.57 -1.39 1.13
C ARG A 224 -36.26 -1.76 2.44
N ASP A 225 -35.68 -2.68 3.20
CA ASP A 225 -36.23 -3.17 4.47
C ASP A 225 -36.23 -2.07 5.54
N VAL A 226 -35.13 -1.34 5.69
CA VAL A 226 -35.03 -0.19 6.59
C VAL A 226 -36.05 0.87 6.23
N ARG A 227 -36.19 1.20 4.94
CA ARG A 227 -37.21 2.16 4.48
C ARG A 227 -38.62 1.65 4.78
N ALA A 228 -38.91 0.38 4.51
CA ALA A 228 -40.21 -0.23 4.74
C ALA A 228 -40.58 -0.22 6.23
N GLU A 229 -39.63 -0.58 7.11
CA GLU A 229 -39.85 -0.59 8.56
C GLU A 229 -39.99 0.82 9.13
N ALA A 230 -39.11 1.74 8.74
CA ALA A 230 -39.17 3.14 9.18
C ALA A 230 -40.49 3.82 8.76
N SER A 231 -40.98 3.50 7.55
CA SER A 231 -42.24 4.04 7.02
C SER A 231 -43.48 3.58 7.80
N LYS A 232 -43.39 2.51 8.62
CA LYS A 232 -44.48 2.11 9.53
C LYS A 232 -44.69 3.09 10.69
N THR A 233 -43.63 3.80 11.09
CA THR A 233 -43.67 4.72 12.24
C THR A 233 -43.94 6.16 11.81
N ALA A 234 -43.28 6.62 10.75
CA ALA A 234 -43.48 7.96 10.19
C ALA A 234 -43.17 7.99 8.69
N PRO A 235 -43.79 8.90 7.92
CA PRO A 235 -43.49 9.10 6.50
C PRO A 235 -41.99 9.28 6.23
N TRP A 236 -41.47 8.67 5.16
CA TRP A 236 -40.03 8.66 4.86
C TRP A 236 -39.38 10.06 4.79
N ASN A 237 -40.13 11.07 4.34
CA ASN A 237 -39.69 12.46 4.22
C ASN A 237 -39.49 13.17 5.58
N GLU A 238 -40.00 12.61 6.68
CA GLU A 238 -39.81 13.15 8.04
C GLU A 238 -38.55 12.60 8.72
N TRP A 239 -38.03 11.48 8.22
CA TRP A 239 -36.81 10.88 8.76
C TRP A 239 -35.58 11.69 8.37
N ARG A 240 -34.75 12.00 9.38
CA ARG A 240 -33.38 12.47 9.17
C ARG A 240 -32.44 11.29 9.29
N LEU A 241 -31.87 10.87 8.17
CA LEU A 241 -30.82 9.86 8.16
C LEU A 241 -29.57 10.43 8.82
N VAL A 242 -29.21 9.84 9.96
CA VAL A 242 -27.89 10.03 10.56
C VAL A 242 -27.10 8.78 10.24
N LEU A 243 -26.11 8.90 9.36
CA LEU A 243 -25.07 7.89 9.26
C LEU A 243 -24.30 7.95 10.57
N VAL A 244 -24.60 7.01 11.47
CA VAL A 244 -23.71 6.73 12.58
C VAL A 244 -22.52 6.01 11.97
N ASP A 245 -21.57 6.79 11.45
CA ASP A 245 -20.26 6.24 11.17
C ASP A 245 -19.73 5.69 12.49
N VAL A 246 -19.25 4.44 12.48
CA VAL A 246 -18.63 3.83 13.66
C VAL A 246 -17.33 4.58 14.02
N ASP A 247 -16.84 5.44 13.11
CA ASP A 247 -15.64 6.27 13.25
C ASP A 247 -15.89 7.69 13.81
N ASN A 248 -16.93 7.89 14.61
CA ASN A 248 -17.06 9.15 15.36
C ASN A 248 -16.22 9.10 16.67
N LYS A 249 -14.89 8.93 16.54
CA LYS A 249 -13.89 9.17 17.60
C LYS A 249 -12.52 9.57 17.06
#